data_AF-A0A8C1MS48-F1
#
_entry.id   AF-A0A8C1MS48-F1
#
_cell.length_a   1.000
_cell.length_b   1.000
_cell.length_c   1.000
_cell.angle_alpha   90.00
_cell.angle_beta   90.00
_cell.angle_gamma   90.00
#
_symmetry.space_group_name_H-M   'P 1'
#
loop_
_entity.id
_entity.type
_entity.pdbx_description
1 polymer ?
#
loop_
_entity_poly.entity_id
_entity_poly.type
_entity_poly.pdbx_seq_one_letter_code
_entity_poly.pdbx_strand_id
1 'polypeptide(L)'
;MSGNSLVLPIVLWGRSAPTHCISSLLVLDDLTAVITGCHDGQICIWDMTPELEINPRALLFGHTASVTCLSRATAGSDKQYLVSASESGEMCLWDVSDGRCIDLYLFIVDFIIKRSNLFAEISTTRAVYVFGIKATEPVHCVSESNNHC
;
A
#
# COMPACT_ATOMS: atom_id res chain seq x y z
N MET A 1 22.41 -23.77 -4.23
CA MET A 1 22.54 -22.47 -4.93
C MET A 1 21.14 -22.07 -5.35
N SER A 2 20.42 -21.30 -4.53
CA SER A 2 19.08 -20.81 -4.88
C SER A 2 19.26 -19.76 -5.98
N GLY A 3 18.77 -20.06 -7.18
CA GLY A 3 18.77 -19.09 -8.26
C GLY A 3 17.96 -17.87 -7.83
N ASN A 4 18.63 -16.71 -7.74
CA ASN A 4 17.95 -15.43 -7.62
C ASN A 4 17.14 -15.22 -8.91
N SER A 5 15.87 -15.59 -8.87
CA SER A 5 14.93 -15.25 -9.93
C SER A 5 14.67 -13.74 -9.84
N LEU A 6 15.41 -12.97 -10.62
CA LEU A 6 15.16 -11.54 -10.82
C LEU A 6 13.83 -11.39 -11.56
N VAL A 7 12.78 -11.04 -10.83
CA VAL A 7 11.56 -10.50 -11.43
C VAL A 7 11.81 -9.01 -11.61
N LEU A 8 12.12 -8.59 -12.83
CA LEU A 8 12.23 -7.19 -13.20
C LEU A 8 10.83 -6.71 -13.60
N PRO A 9 10.14 -5.88 -12.81
CA PRO A 9 8.90 -5.25 -13.27
C PRO A 9 9.27 -4.28 -14.41
N ILE A 10 8.93 -4.65 -15.64
CA ILE A 10 9.10 -3.76 -16.80
C ILE A 10 7.87 -2.87 -16.87
N VAL A 11 8.06 -1.56 -16.73
CA VAL A 11 7.01 -0.59 -17.05
C VAL A 11 7.08 -0.27 -18.54
N LEU A 12 6.11 -0.77 -19.30
CA LEU A 12 5.89 -0.37 -20.69
C LEU A 12 4.87 0.77 -20.70
N TRP A 13 5.36 2.01 -20.80
CA TRP A 13 4.50 3.13 -21.21
C TRP A 13 4.18 2.95 -22.70
N GLY A 14 2.95 2.56 -23.01
CA GLY A 14 2.47 2.48 -24.38
C GLY A 14 2.37 3.87 -25.03
N ARG A 15 2.01 3.91 -26.33
CA ARG A 15 1.74 5.18 -27.04
C ARG A 15 0.54 5.95 -26.48
N SER A 16 -0.29 5.30 -25.67
CA SER A 16 -1.36 5.89 -24.88
C SER A 16 -1.10 5.61 -23.41
N ALA A 17 -1.22 6.63 -22.57
CA ALA A 17 -1.14 6.47 -21.13
C ALA A 17 -2.21 5.46 -20.65
N PRO A 18 -1.91 4.60 -19.66
CA PRO A 18 -2.93 3.80 -19.00
C PRO A 18 -4.10 4.70 -18.55
N THR A 19 -5.33 4.22 -18.65
CA THR A 19 -6.51 4.90 -18.09
C THR A 19 -6.47 4.78 -16.57
N HIS A 20 -5.54 5.49 -15.94
CA HIS A 20 -5.29 5.41 -14.52
C HIS A 20 -6.30 6.27 -13.78
N CYS A 21 -7.46 5.68 -13.46
CA CYS A 21 -8.49 6.31 -12.64
C CYS A 21 -8.03 6.37 -11.18
N ILE A 22 -7.39 7.48 -10.80
CA ILE A 22 -6.79 7.64 -9.47
C ILE A 22 -7.88 7.63 -8.41
N SER A 23 -7.82 6.63 -7.51
CA SER A 23 -8.70 6.49 -6.35
C SER A 23 -8.01 6.93 -5.05
N SER A 24 -6.67 6.92 -5.02
CA SER A 24 -5.88 7.23 -3.83
C SER A 24 -4.52 7.84 -4.20
N LEU A 25 -4.00 8.71 -3.33
CA LEU A 25 -2.75 9.45 -3.53
C LEU A 25 -1.95 9.48 -2.23
N LEU A 26 -0.64 9.27 -2.34
CA LEU A 26 0.33 9.43 -1.25
C LEU A 26 1.58 10.14 -1.79
N VAL A 27 2.01 11.19 -1.12
CA VAL A 27 3.31 11.85 -1.36
C VAL A 27 4.24 11.48 -0.21
N LEU A 28 5.50 11.11 -0.51
CA LEU A 28 6.49 10.86 0.53
C LEU A 28 6.96 12.16 1.19
N ASP A 29 7.36 12.12 2.46
CA ASP A 29 7.69 13.34 3.24
C ASP A 29 8.98 14.00 2.75
N ASP A 30 9.86 13.23 2.12
CA ASP A 30 11.08 13.72 1.48
C ASP A 30 10.83 14.31 0.09
N LEU A 31 9.57 14.32 -0.37
CA LEU A 31 9.15 14.78 -1.69
C LEU A 31 9.90 14.10 -2.84
N THR A 32 10.42 12.89 -2.63
CA THR A 32 11.15 12.14 -3.67
C THR A 32 10.25 11.31 -4.56
N ALA A 33 9.05 10.97 -4.07
CA ALA A 33 8.11 10.19 -4.85
C ALA A 33 6.64 10.51 -4.53
N VAL A 34 5.82 10.33 -5.56
CA VAL A 34 4.36 10.29 -5.50
C VAL A 34 3.91 8.88 -5.80
N ILE A 35 2.88 8.42 -5.10
CA ILE A 35 2.31 7.10 -5.25
C ILE A 35 0.81 7.27 -5.47
N THR A 36 0.30 6.66 -6.53
CA THR A 36 -1.13 6.72 -6.90
C THR A 36 -1.70 5.32 -7.00
N GLY A 37 -2.87 5.09 -6.42
CA GLY A 37 -3.65 3.87 -6.58
C GLY A 37 -4.78 4.07 -7.58
N CYS A 38 -5.16 2.99 -8.26
CA CYS A 38 -6.18 2.99 -9.29
C CYS A 38 -7.44 2.21 -8.84
N HIS A 39 -8.59 2.57 -9.41
CA HIS A 39 -9.83 1.81 -9.27
C HIS A 39 -9.72 0.37 -9.80
N ASP A 40 -8.76 0.10 -10.69
CA ASP A 40 -8.49 -1.24 -11.24
C ASP A 40 -7.43 -2.03 -10.44
N GLY A 41 -7.04 -1.57 -9.24
CA GLY A 41 -6.08 -2.27 -8.37
C GLY A 41 -4.59 -2.04 -8.68
N GLN A 42 -4.30 -1.28 -9.73
CA GLN A 42 -2.93 -0.89 -10.08
C GLN A 42 -2.41 0.22 -9.16
N ILE A 43 -1.10 0.24 -8.94
CA ILE A 43 -0.41 1.32 -8.21
C ILE A 43 0.74 1.85 -9.07
N CYS A 44 0.81 3.17 -9.27
CA CYS A 44 1.98 3.80 -9.89
C CYS A 44 2.87 4.46 -8.84
N ILE A 45 4.17 4.29 -8.99
CA ILE A 45 5.20 5.09 -8.33
C ILE A 45 5.76 6.07 -9.35
N TRP A 46 5.84 7.32 -8.94
CA TRP A 46 6.40 8.42 -9.70
C TRP A 46 7.56 9.01 -8.91
N ASP A 47 8.71 9.20 -9.53
CA ASP A 47 9.77 10.01 -8.93
C ASP A 47 9.42 11.49 -9.06
N MET A 48 9.73 12.25 -8.02
CA MET A 48 9.56 13.70 -7.97
C MET A 48 10.93 14.35 -7.81
N THR A 49 11.28 15.24 -8.73
CA THR A 49 12.53 15.99 -8.66
C THR A 49 12.41 17.18 -7.69
N PRO A 50 13.53 17.78 -7.23
CA PRO A 50 13.49 19.01 -6.43
C PRO A 50 12.76 20.17 -7.11
N GLU A 51 12.70 20.18 -8.44
CA GLU A 51 11.97 21.13 -9.27
C GLU A 51 10.46 20.82 -9.38
N LEU A 52 9.98 19.82 -8.63
CA LEU A 52 8.60 19.31 -8.63
C LEU A 52 8.16 18.68 -9.96
N GLU A 53 9.11 18.20 -10.76
CA GLU A 53 8.82 17.43 -11.97
C GLU A 53 8.50 15.99 -11.60
N ILE A 54 7.39 15.45 -12.12
CA ILE A 54 6.92 14.10 -11.83
C ILE A 54 7.22 13.20 -13.02
N ASN A 55 8.03 12.17 -12.78
CA ASN A 55 8.41 11.19 -13.80
C ASN A 55 7.93 9.79 -13.40
N PRO A 56 7.36 9.02 -14.33
CA PRO A 56 6.92 7.67 -14.00
C PRO A 56 8.11 6.74 -13.72
N ARG A 57 8.00 5.94 -12.67
CA ARG A 57 9.04 4.98 -12.28
C ARG A 57 8.60 3.53 -12.32
N ALA A 58 7.50 3.20 -11.63
CA ALA A 58 7.07 1.81 -11.47
C ALA A 58 5.54 1.69 -11.58
N LEU A 59 5.08 0.56 -12.12
CA LEU A 59 3.68 0.14 -12.11
C LEU A 59 3.61 -1.19 -11.37
N LEU A 60 2.85 -1.23 -10.28
CA LEU A 60 2.75 -2.37 -9.38
C LEU A 60 1.41 -3.06 -9.57
N PHE A 61 1.46 -4.39 -9.56
CA PHE A 61 0.30 -5.27 -9.72
C PHE A 61 0.24 -6.21 -8.52
N GLY A 62 -0.91 -6.24 -7.83
CA GLY A 62 -1.10 -7.10 -6.67
C GLY A 62 -2.52 -7.08 -6.11
N HIS A 63 -3.23 -5.96 -6.27
CA HIS A 63 -4.66 -5.90 -5.94
C HIS A 63 -5.52 -6.30 -7.14
N THR A 64 -6.63 -6.97 -6.85
CA THR A 64 -7.67 -7.37 -7.80
C THR A 64 -8.86 -6.41 -7.81
N ALA A 65 -8.90 -5.45 -6.88
CA ALA A 65 -9.94 -4.44 -6.76
C ALA A 65 -9.36 -3.04 -6.50
N SER A 66 -10.22 -2.03 -6.58
CA SER A 66 -9.93 -0.61 -6.35
C SER A 66 -9.09 -0.37 -5.09
N VAL A 67 -7.97 0.35 -5.27
CA VAL A 67 -7.07 0.72 -4.17
C VAL A 67 -7.71 1.86 -3.37
N THR A 68 -8.13 1.57 -2.14
CA THR A 68 -8.83 2.52 -1.28
C THR A 68 -7.89 3.29 -0.37
N CYS A 69 -6.71 2.72 -0.08
CA CYS A 69 -5.76 3.30 0.86
C CYS A 69 -4.32 3.09 0.41
N LEU A 70 -3.50 4.13 0.60
CA LEU A 70 -2.05 4.09 0.46
C LEU A 70 -1.42 4.72 1.70
N SER A 71 -0.41 4.08 2.24
CA SER A 71 0.28 4.58 3.42
C SER A 71 1.73 4.14 3.45
N ARG A 72 2.62 5.11 3.69
CA ARG A 72 4.04 4.82 3.92
C ARG A 72 4.23 4.04 5.23
N ALA A 73 5.08 3.03 5.17
CA ALA A 73 5.65 2.31 6.30
C ALA A 73 7.17 2.55 6.34
N THR A 74 7.72 2.72 7.53
CA THR A 74 9.17 2.73 7.76
C THR A 74 9.50 1.84 8.94
N ALA A 75 10.61 1.10 8.85
CA ALA A 75 11.08 0.24 9.93
C ALA A 75 12.10 0.95 10.85
N GLY A 76 12.14 2.29 10.85
CA GLY A 76 13.16 3.06 11.56
C GLY A 76 14.52 3.05 10.87
N SER A 77 14.53 2.77 9.57
CA SER A 77 15.70 2.80 8.67
C SER A 77 15.41 3.70 7.48
N ASP A 78 16.44 4.02 6.67
CA ASP A 78 16.30 4.80 5.42
C ASP A 78 15.42 4.10 4.37
N LYS A 79 15.17 2.79 4.54
CA LYS A 79 14.33 2.03 3.64
C LYS A 79 12.85 2.44 3.77
N GLN A 80 12.25 2.75 2.63
CA GLN A 80 10.85 3.16 2.50
C GLN A 80 10.00 1.99 2.04
N TYR A 81 8.91 1.75 2.76
CA TYR A 81 7.90 0.77 2.39
C TYR A 81 6.57 1.46 2.13
N LEU A 82 5.73 0.79 1.36
CA LEU A 82 4.36 1.20 1.10
C LEU A 82 3.43 0.08 1.54
N VAL A 83 2.40 0.43 2.29
CA VAL A 83 1.24 -0.42 2.52
C VAL A 83 0.09 0.13 1.70
N SER A 84 -0.66 -0.79 1.10
CA SER A 84 -1.82 -0.47 0.27
C SER A 84 -2.94 -1.44 0.58
N ALA A 85 -4.18 -0.99 0.48
CA ALA A 85 -5.35 -1.85 0.64
C ALA A 85 -6.39 -1.60 -0.45
N SER A 86 -7.19 -2.64 -0.73
CA SER A 86 -8.23 -2.62 -1.74
C SER A 86 -9.63 -2.85 -1.18
N GLU A 87 -10.65 -2.56 -2.00
CA GLU A 87 -12.08 -2.84 -1.68
C GLU A 87 -12.37 -4.34 -1.49
N SER A 88 -11.53 -5.23 -2.04
CA SER A 88 -11.67 -6.68 -1.83
C SER A 88 -11.09 -7.14 -0.49
N GLY A 89 -10.50 -6.23 0.30
CA GLY A 89 -9.86 -6.54 1.57
C GLY A 89 -8.44 -7.10 1.44
N GLU A 90 -7.85 -7.03 0.25
CA GLU A 90 -6.43 -7.33 0.06
C GLU A 90 -5.58 -6.20 0.67
N MET A 91 -4.50 -6.56 1.34
CA MET A 91 -3.48 -5.63 1.81
C MET A 91 -2.12 -6.09 1.31
N CYS A 92 -1.40 -5.21 0.62
CA CYS A 92 -0.06 -5.49 0.11
C CYS A 92 0.97 -4.58 0.79
N LEU A 93 2.10 -5.17 1.19
CA LEU A 93 3.32 -4.47 1.59
C LEU A 93 4.30 -4.46 0.43
N TRP A 94 4.79 -3.28 0.05
CA TRP A 94 5.69 -3.08 -1.08
C TRP A 94 6.99 -2.43 -0.63
N ASP A 95 8.07 -2.82 -1.31
CA ASP A 95 9.32 -2.09 -1.31
C ASP A 95 9.22 -0.92 -2.29
N VAL A 96 9.40 0.32 -1.81
CA VAL A 96 9.32 1.50 -2.68
C VAL A 96 10.54 1.59 -3.58
N SER A 97 11.69 1.02 -3.21
CA SER A 97 12.94 1.11 -3.95
C SER A 97 12.93 0.32 -5.26
N ASP A 98 12.36 -0.88 -5.26
CA ASP A 98 12.30 -1.74 -6.46
C ASP A 98 10.86 -2.09 -6.90
N GLY A 99 9.85 -1.62 -6.17
CA GLY A 99 8.44 -1.86 -6.47
C GLY A 99 7.97 -3.29 -6.16
N ARG A 100 8.80 -4.11 -5.52
CA ARG A 100 8.47 -5.51 -5.25
C ARG A 100 7.38 -5.61 -4.18
N CYS A 101 6.39 -6.48 -4.42
CA CYS A 101 5.49 -6.95 -3.38
C CYS A 101 6.26 -7.86 -2.41
N ILE A 102 6.34 -7.45 -1.15
CA ILE A 102 7.02 -8.18 -0.07
C ILE A 102 6.08 -9.21 0.52
N ASP A 103 4.86 -8.78 0.86
CA ASP A 103 3.82 -9.60 1.47
C ASP A 103 2.43 -9.21 0.97
N LEU A 104 1.55 -10.20 0.87
CA LEU A 104 0.13 -10.07 0.56
C LEU A 104 -0.67 -10.68 1.71
N TYR A 105 -1.59 -9.91 2.26
CA TYR A 105 -2.53 -10.34 3.27
C TYR A 105 -3.96 -10.25 2.73
N LEU A 106 -4.80 -11.24 3.08
CA LEU A 106 -6.21 -11.29 2.70
C LEU A 106 -7.04 -11.19 3.97
N PHE A 107 -7.73 -10.05 4.15
CA PHE A 107 -8.63 -9.83 5.27
C PHE A 107 -10.02 -9.44 4.74
N ILE A 108 -11.07 -9.68 5.51
CA ILE A 108 -12.44 -9.36 5.10
C ILE A 108 -12.80 -7.96 5.66
N VAL A 109 -12.31 -6.93 4.93
CA VAL A 109 -12.79 -5.53 4.77
C VAL A 109 -13.05 -4.57 5.96
N ASP A 110 -12.55 -3.31 5.87
CA ASP A 110 -13.28 -2.13 5.32
C ASP A 110 -12.51 -0.76 5.37
N PHE A 111 -11.65 -0.46 6.35
CA PHE A 111 -11.01 0.88 6.43
C PHE A 111 -9.65 0.90 7.14
N ILE A 112 -8.67 1.67 6.65
CA ILE A 112 -7.33 1.78 7.27
C ILE A 112 -7.05 3.22 7.76
N ILE A 113 -6.88 3.42 9.07
CA ILE A 113 -6.43 4.70 9.67
C ILE A 113 -4.92 4.64 9.98
N LYS A 114 -4.20 5.71 9.62
CA LYS A 114 -2.74 5.83 9.80
C LYS A 114 -2.36 6.70 10.99
N ARG A 115 -1.42 6.23 11.83
CA ARG A 115 -0.49 7.08 12.60
C ARG A 115 0.91 6.47 12.64
N SER A 116 1.87 7.18 12.05
CA SER A 116 3.34 6.97 12.07
C SER A 116 3.84 5.55 11.76
N ASN A 117 3.51 4.54 12.57
CA ASN A 117 3.93 3.14 12.47
C ASN A 117 2.79 2.11 12.72
N LEU A 118 1.54 2.57 12.80
CA LEU A 118 0.36 1.76 13.10
C LEU A 118 -0.68 1.91 11.99
N PHE A 119 -1.24 0.78 11.58
CA PHE A 119 -2.39 0.68 10.70
C PHE A 119 -3.57 0.22 11.53
N ALA A 120 -4.68 0.96 11.54
CA ALA A 120 -5.91 0.49 12.15
C ALA A 120 -6.88 0.06 11.05
N GLU A 121 -7.09 -1.24 10.89
CA GLU A 121 -8.18 -1.84 10.13
C GLU A 121 -9.49 -1.67 10.91
N ILE A 122 -10.56 -1.27 10.23
CA ILE A 122 -11.92 -1.32 10.74
C ILE A 122 -12.64 -2.41 9.98
N SER A 123 -13.08 -3.45 10.69
CA SER A 123 -13.83 -4.58 10.17
C SER A 123 -15.34 -4.27 10.15
N THR A 124 -16.05 -4.80 9.15
CA THR A 124 -17.53 -4.90 9.10
C THR A 124 -18.17 -5.46 10.39
N THR A 125 -17.41 -6.16 11.23
CA THR A 125 -17.85 -6.72 12.52
C THR A 125 -17.73 -5.76 13.72
N ARG A 126 -17.56 -4.45 13.49
CA ARG A 126 -17.32 -3.43 14.54
C ARG A 126 -16.05 -3.69 15.37
N ALA A 127 -15.08 -4.37 14.76
CA ALA A 127 -13.77 -4.60 15.34
C ALA A 127 -12.73 -3.70 14.68
N VAL A 128 -11.90 -3.03 15.48
CA VAL A 128 -10.74 -2.26 15.02
C VAL A 128 -9.48 -3.07 15.30
N TYR A 129 -8.76 -3.50 14.26
CA TYR A 129 -7.50 -4.21 14.37
C TYR A 129 -6.34 -3.28 14.10
N VAL A 130 -5.41 -3.16 15.03
CA VAL A 130 -4.23 -2.32 14.90
C VAL A 130 -3.03 -3.21 14.57
N PHE A 131 -2.49 -3.10 13.37
CA PHE A 131 -1.28 -3.83 12.96
C PHE A 131 -0.04 -2.96 13.11
N GLY A 132 1.02 -3.58 13.64
CA GLY A 132 2.37 -3.05 13.55
C GLY A 132 3.03 -3.58 12.27
N ILE A 133 3.89 -2.77 11.67
CA ILE A 133 4.71 -3.06 10.47
C ILE A 133 5.52 -4.39 10.46
N LYS A 134 5.59 -5.12 11.57
CA LYS A 134 6.26 -6.44 11.70
C LYS A 134 5.36 -7.51 12.32
N ALA A 135 4.12 -7.19 12.62
CA ALA A 135 3.20 -8.09 13.29
C ALA A 135 2.35 -8.78 12.23
N THR A 136 2.52 -10.10 12.10
CA THR A 136 1.64 -10.97 11.31
C THR A 136 0.27 -11.15 11.99
N GLU A 137 0.15 -10.68 13.23
CA GLU A 137 -1.07 -10.68 14.03
C GLU A 137 -1.37 -9.25 14.51
N PRO A 138 -2.65 -8.91 14.74
CA PRO A 138 -3.02 -7.59 15.23
C PRO A 138 -2.40 -7.32 16.61
N VAL A 139 -1.74 -6.17 16.75
CA VAL A 139 -1.16 -5.66 18.01
C VAL A 139 -2.27 -5.26 19.00
N HIS A 140 -3.42 -4.83 18.48
CA HIS A 140 -4.59 -4.54 19.30
C HIS A 140 -5.88 -4.88 18.53
N CYS A 141 -6.88 -5.44 19.21
CA CYS A 141 -8.22 -5.65 18.67
C CYS A 141 -9.22 -4.97 19.62
N VAL A 142 -10.09 -4.11 19.11
CA VAL A 142 -11.21 -3.52 19.86
C VAL A 142 -12.49 -3.86 19.14
N SER A 143 -13.29 -4.78 19.69
CA SER A 143 -14.66 -5.04 19.23
C SER A 143 -15.67 -4.38 20.17
N GLU A 144 -16.77 -3.85 19.65
CA GLU A 144 -17.94 -3.56 20.50
C GLU A 144 -18.45 -4.88 21.12
N SER A 145 -18.03 -5.19 22.35
CA SER A 145 -18.80 -6.09 23.21
C SER A 145 -20.07 -5.33 23.59
N ASN A 146 -21.23 -5.85 23.18
CA ASN A 146 -22.52 -5.40 23.72
C ASN A 146 -22.40 -5.34 25.25
N ASN A 147 -22.46 -4.13 25.80
CA ASN A 147 -22.63 -3.91 27.23
C ASN A 147 -23.86 -4.68 27.70
N HIS A 148 -23.70 -5.80 28.41
CA HIS A 148 -24.60 -6.38 29.43
C HIS A 148 -23.66 -7.28 30.28
N CYS A 149 -23.36 -7.07 31.56
CA CYS A 149 -24.03 -6.38 32.66
C CYS A 149 -23.04 -5.59 33.53
#